data_AF-A0A9D9CZ17-F1
#
_entry.id   AF-A0A9D9CZ17-F1
#
_cell.length_a   1.000
_cell.length_b   1.000
_cell.length_c   1.000
_cell.angle_alpha   90.00
_cell.angle_beta   90.00
_cell.angle_gamma   90.00
#
_symmetry.space_group_name_H-M   'P 1'
#
loop_
_entity.id
_entity.type
_entity.pdbx_description
1 polymer ?
#
loop_
_entity_poly.entity_id
_entity_poly.type
_entity_poly.pdbx_seq_one_letter_code
_entity_poly.pdbx_strand_id
1 'polypeptide(L)'
;KQISLAIRVLAPWWKTKTFIFLTSLLFILIVILIAYLRIRSINKRKQELQKLVDEQTIDLIKANQTLEKQKSAIQERNNILISTLKQKDQLVSVVAHDLKNPMFAIVSTLKRLVTNIYEPTESQRILTNVSKEAEKIEKEMIHLLQWAASSEEQLQCEKQNVDIQKLISEVVSLLLGIAQNKDILLATDIQTSHHALADYKMLATIVRNLTTNAIKFTPKGKTIRLTATESKDAILLEITDEGIGMKEDKIKEILQGEKNLSQKGTEQEAGFGLGFHIIHDFIQKMGVKMEIESQLNVGTKIRLILPIGSEIISTDTTETKEVSIQNASFSIDKKILDGKTILIVDDDELLLENIAEMLSPYASVITATDGAKGFDKALENIPDLIISDVDMPLMNGIEMCKQIASNNVTSNIPLLFLSAKSDTSVRLTGLAEGAIDFISKPFNSDELLIKTINFLRREQRHQIQILAGSLSNEEANNQMNPLIERLLDLIKKNYTNTNYSFNDIANDLGMSKSTLTRRLKSIIDKSPVELLSEYRLNMGKSLLAKGNLSISEVAYSVGFNDPSYFSRKYKDYFGKNPFSDKSDINE
;
A
#
# COMPACT_ATOMS: atom_id res chain seq x y z
N LYS A 1 105.75 100.59 62.94
CA LYS A 1 105.78 99.34 62.14
C LYS A 1 104.34 98.95 61.84
N GLN A 2 103.90 99.01 60.57
CA GLN A 2 102.58 98.54 60.16
C GLN A 2 102.48 97.03 60.38
N ILE A 3 101.41 96.59 61.05
CA ILE A 3 101.04 95.19 61.24
C ILE A 3 100.12 94.83 60.07
N SER A 4 100.50 93.84 59.27
CA SER A 4 99.63 93.26 58.24
C SER A 4 99.11 91.89 58.71
N LEU A 5 97.78 91.70 58.61
CA LEU A 5 97.10 90.43 58.91
C LEU A 5 96.69 89.78 57.59
N ALA A 6 97.26 88.63 57.26
CA ALA A 6 96.91 87.88 56.06
C ALA A 6 95.64 87.05 56.31
N ILE A 7 94.48 87.52 55.86
CA ILE A 7 93.23 86.75 55.88
C ILE A 7 93.17 85.90 54.59
N ARG A 8 93.26 84.57 54.72
CA ARG A 8 92.96 83.64 53.63
C ARG A 8 91.46 83.35 53.62
N VAL A 9 90.75 83.88 52.61
CA VAL A 9 89.37 83.48 52.33
C VAL A 9 89.40 82.08 51.70
N LEU A 10 88.94 81.07 52.43
CA LEU A 10 88.79 79.71 51.91
C LEU A 10 87.68 79.68 50.84
N ALA A 11 87.89 78.90 49.79
CA ALA A 11 86.88 78.73 48.75
C ALA A 11 85.59 78.13 49.34
N PRO A 12 84.40 78.51 48.85
CA PRO A 12 83.15 77.93 49.31
C PRO A 12 83.16 76.41 49.20
N TRP A 13 82.49 75.72 50.12
CA TRP A 13 82.54 74.26 50.25
C TRP A 13 82.15 73.52 48.95
N TRP A 14 81.27 74.08 48.13
CA TRP A 14 80.90 73.51 46.82
C TRP A 14 81.98 73.60 45.74
N LYS A 15 83.04 74.40 45.93
CA LYS A 15 84.22 74.48 45.03
C LYS A 15 85.38 73.60 45.51
N THR A 16 85.24 72.88 46.62
CA THR A 16 86.27 71.93 47.05
C THR A 16 86.32 70.74 46.10
N LYS A 17 87.55 70.24 45.82
CA LYS A 17 87.75 69.06 44.96
C LYS A 17 86.99 67.82 45.47
N THR A 18 86.83 67.72 46.78
CA THR A 18 86.09 66.65 47.46
C THR A 18 84.59 66.70 47.15
N PHE A 19 83.97 67.89 47.17
CA PHE A 19 82.55 68.03 46.83
C PHE A 19 82.27 67.70 45.35
N ILE A 20 83.11 68.18 44.43
CA ILE A 20 82.98 67.86 43.01
C ILE A 20 83.12 66.35 42.78
N PHE A 21 84.11 65.70 43.42
CA PHE A 21 84.28 64.25 43.33
C PHE A 21 83.06 63.48 43.87
N LEU A 22 82.54 63.87 45.03
CA LEU A 22 81.36 63.21 45.62
C LEU A 22 80.09 63.40 44.78
N THR A 23 79.88 64.58 44.21
CA THR A 23 78.72 64.84 43.33
C THR A 23 78.84 64.10 41.99
N SER A 24 80.03 64.04 41.38
CA SER A 24 80.27 63.21 40.19
C SER A 24 80.09 61.72 40.48
N LEU A 25 80.58 61.23 41.63
CA LEU A 25 80.38 59.84 42.06
C LEU A 25 78.90 59.52 42.27
N LEU A 26 78.16 60.42 42.93
CA LEU A 26 76.72 60.28 43.12
C LEU A 26 75.97 60.25 41.77
N PHE A 27 76.34 61.13 40.84
CA PHE A 27 75.76 61.14 39.50
C PHE A 27 76.00 59.83 38.75
N ILE A 28 77.23 59.30 38.80
CA ILE A 28 77.57 58.00 38.19
C ILE A 28 76.76 56.88 38.84
N LEU A 29 76.64 56.86 40.17
CA LEU A 29 75.82 55.87 40.89
C LEU A 29 74.34 55.95 40.50
N ILE A 30 73.78 57.15 40.33
CA ILE A 30 72.40 57.35 39.87
C ILE A 30 72.24 56.81 38.44
N VAL A 31 73.17 57.09 37.53
CA VAL A 31 73.12 56.58 36.15
C VAL A 31 73.20 55.05 36.13
N ILE A 32 74.09 54.45 36.92
CA ILE A 32 74.19 52.99 37.07
C ILE A 32 72.89 52.40 37.63
N LEU A 33 72.29 53.04 38.64
CA LEU A 33 71.02 52.61 39.22
C LEU A 33 69.88 52.67 38.19
N ILE A 34 69.77 53.75 37.42
CA ILE A 34 68.77 53.89 36.36
C ILE A 34 68.97 52.82 35.28
N ALA A 35 70.21 52.60 34.83
CA ALA A 35 70.53 51.55 33.86
C ALA A 35 70.16 50.16 34.39
N TYR A 36 70.49 49.87 35.65
CA TYR A 36 70.15 48.62 36.32
C TYR A 36 68.62 48.41 36.40
N LEU A 37 67.85 49.42 36.82
CA LEU A 37 66.39 49.36 36.86
C LEU A 37 65.78 49.19 35.47
N ARG A 38 66.34 49.85 34.44
CA ARG A 38 65.89 49.73 33.05
C ARG A 38 66.13 48.32 32.51
N ILE A 39 67.32 47.76 32.72
CA ILE A 39 67.66 46.39 32.30
C ILE A 39 66.74 45.39 32.99
N ARG A 40 66.51 45.55 34.31
CA ARG A 40 65.59 44.70 35.07
C ARG A 40 64.16 44.78 34.52
N SER A 41 63.68 45.97 34.19
CA SER A 41 62.36 46.18 33.58
C SER A 41 62.23 45.52 32.21
N ILE A 42 63.24 45.66 31.35
CA ILE A 42 63.27 45.03 30.02
C ILE A 42 63.26 43.50 30.14
N ASN A 43 64.08 42.94 31.03
CA ASN A 43 64.13 41.50 31.25
C ASN A 43 62.78 40.94 31.76
N LYS A 44 62.09 41.68 32.64
CA LYS A 44 60.75 41.29 33.11
C LYS A 44 59.74 41.29 31.95
N ARG A 45 59.71 42.36 31.15
CA ARG A 45 58.84 42.43 29.95
C ARG A 45 59.14 41.34 28.94
N LYS A 46 60.43 41.00 28.75
CA LYS A 46 60.85 39.91 27.87
C LYS A 46 60.32 38.55 28.35
N GLN A 47 60.34 38.30 29.67
CA GLN A 47 59.77 37.09 30.25
C GLN A 47 58.25 37.03 30.12
N GLU A 48 57.55 38.14 30.35
CA GLU A 48 56.09 38.23 30.16
C GLU A 48 55.70 37.99 28.70
N LEU A 49 56.43 38.59 27.75
CA LEU A 49 56.20 38.38 26.33
C LEU A 49 56.49 36.93 25.93
N GLN A 50 57.55 36.33 26.45
CA GLN A 50 57.87 34.92 26.18
C GLN A 50 56.74 34.00 26.65
N LYS A 51 56.21 34.22 27.86
CA LYS A 51 55.06 33.45 28.37
C LYS A 51 53.84 33.57 27.47
N LEU A 52 53.52 34.79 27.01
CA LEU A 52 52.37 35.02 26.13
C LEU A 52 52.55 34.35 24.76
N VAL A 53 53.77 34.37 24.21
CA VAL A 53 54.10 33.65 22.97
C VAL A 53 53.97 32.14 23.18
N ASP A 54 54.46 31.61 24.29
CA ASP A 54 54.39 30.18 24.60
C ASP A 54 52.92 29.73 24.77
N GLU A 55 52.09 30.52 25.47
CA GLU A 55 50.64 30.30 25.61
C GLU A 55 49.93 30.30 24.24
N GLN A 56 50.15 31.33 23.42
CA GLN A 56 49.58 31.40 22.07
C GLN A 56 50.05 30.24 21.18
N THR A 57 51.30 29.81 21.33
CA THR A 57 51.85 28.68 20.57
C THR A 57 51.14 27.38 20.95
N ILE A 58 50.85 27.15 22.23
CA ILE A 58 50.09 25.99 22.69
C ILE A 58 48.67 26.00 22.13
N ASP A 59 47.99 27.14 22.17
CA ASP A 59 46.62 27.26 21.63
C ASP A 59 46.57 27.07 20.12
N LEU A 60 47.56 27.60 19.39
CA LEU A 60 47.70 27.40 17.95
C LEU A 60 47.94 25.93 17.60
N ILE A 61 48.74 25.21 18.38
CA ILE A 61 48.95 23.76 18.20
C ILE A 61 47.62 23.00 18.40
N LYS A 62 46.86 23.32 19.45
CA LYS A 62 45.54 22.69 19.69
C LYS A 62 44.54 22.98 18.57
N ALA A 63 44.50 24.23 18.09
CA ALA A 63 43.66 24.64 16.97
C ALA A 63 44.02 23.88 15.70
N ASN A 64 45.31 23.79 15.36
CA ASN A 64 45.79 23.03 14.20
C ASN A 64 45.47 21.54 14.30
N GLN A 65 45.65 20.92 15.48
CA GLN A 65 45.26 19.51 15.68
C GLN A 65 43.76 19.27 15.48
N THR A 66 42.92 20.22 15.91
CA THR A 66 41.46 20.14 15.72
C THR A 66 41.09 20.29 14.25
N LEU A 67 41.73 21.22 13.55
CA LEU A 67 41.52 21.48 12.13
C LEU A 67 41.92 20.28 11.27
N GLU A 68 43.06 19.64 11.56
CA GLU A 68 43.47 18.41 10.87
C GLU A 68 42.47 17.27 11.09
N LYS A 69 41.95 17.08 12.32
CA LYS A 69 40.89 16.08 12.58
C LYS A 69 39.62 16.36 11.77
N GLN A 70 39.18 17.62 11.71
CA GLN A 70 38.00 18.00 10.92
C GLN A 70 38.23 17.78 9.42
N LYS A 71 39.41 18.13 8.92
CA LYS A 71 39.80 17.92 7.52
C LYS A 71 39.77 16.43 7.14
N SER A 72 40.34 15.55 7.96
CA SER A 72 40.27 14.11 7.74
C SER A 72 38.83 13.58 7.72
N ALA A 73 37.99 14.02 8.66
CA ALA A 73 36.59 13.61 8.71
C ALA A 73 35.77 14.10 7.49
N ILE A 74 36.03 15.32 7.01
CA ILE A 74 35.40 15.85 5.79
C ILE A 74 35.85 15.05 4.57
N GLN A 75 37.14 14.69 4.49
CA GLN A 75 37.67 13.94 3.37
C GLN A 75 37.12 12.51 3.31
N GLU A 76 36.95 11.87 4.47
CA GLU A 76 36.26 10.58 4.59
C GLU A 76 34.79 10.68 4.13
N ARG A 77 34.05 11.68 4.60
CA ARG A 77 32.66 11.94 4.17
C ARG A 77 32.55 12.20 2.67
N ASN A 78 33.47 12.98 2.09
CA ASN A 78 33.49 13.24 0.65
C ASN A 78 33.74 11.96 -0.16
N ASN A 79 34.65 11.08 0.30
CA ASN A 79 34.90 9.82 -0.38
C ASN A 79 33.65 8.92 -0.34
N ILE A 80 32.97 8.84 0.80
CA ILE A 80 31.69 8.13 0.93
C ILE A 80 30.66 8.73 -0.03
N LEU A 81 30.49 10.05 -0.04
CA LEU A 81 29.53 10.73 -0.92
C LEU A 81 29.81 10.47 -2.41
N ILE A 82 31.07 10.58 -2.84
CA ILE A 82 31.47 10.29 -4.22
C ILE A 82 31.15 8.83 -4.56
N SER A 83 31.40 7.90 -3.64
CA SER A 83 31.05 6.49 -3.83
C SER A 83 29.54 6.29 -3.99
N THR A 84 28.73 6.94 -3.15
CA THR A 84 27.25 6.85 -3.20
C THR A 84 26.69 7.47 -4.47
N LEU A 85 27.21 8.63 -4.90
CA LEU A 85 26.83 9.27 -6.15
C LEU A 85 27.17 8.39 -7.35
N LYS A 86 28.37 7.80 -7.37
CA LYS A 86 28.77 6.87 -8.43
C LYS A 86 27.85 5.64 -8.49
N GLN A 87 27.39 5.14 -7.34
CA GLN A 87 26.43 4.04 -7.29
C GLN A 87 25.07 4.45 -7.88
N LYS A 88 24.60 5.65 -7.55
CA LYS A 88 23.36 6.21 -8.12
C LYS A 88 23.47 6.38 -9.63
N ASP A 89 24.56 6.97 -10.12
CA ASP A 89 24.76 7.21 -11.55
C ASP A 89 24.85 5.90 -12.35
N GLN A 90 25.55 4.89 -11.81
CA GLN A 90 25.63 3.58 -12.43
C GLN A 90 24.26 2.89 -12.49
N LEU A 91 23.44 3.01 -11.43
CA LEU A 91 22.08 2.47 -11.42
C LEU A 91 21.19 3.15 -12.44
N VAL A 92 21.19 4.49 -12.49
CA VAL A 92 20.41 5.24 -13.47
C VAL A 92 20.80 4.82 -14.89
N SER A 93 22.09 4.60 -15.15
CA SER A 93 22.56 4.13 -16.45
C SER A 93 22.09 2.71 -16.79
N VAL A 94 22.14 1.78 -15.83
CA VAL A 94 21.69 0.38 -16.03
C VAL A 94 20.18 0.32 -16.25
N VAL A 95 19.41 0.97 -15.38
CA VAL A 95 17.96 1.10 -15.50
C VAL A 95 17.58 1.74 -16.83
N ALA A 96 18.20 2.84 -17.21
CA ALA A 96 17.88 3.53 -18.46
C ALA A 96 18.14 2.64 -19.68
N HIS A 97 19.25 1.92 -19.69
CA HIS A 97 19.57 0.97 -20.77
C HIS A 97 18.55 -0.19 -20.82
N ASP A 98 18.20 -0.74 -19.67
CA ASP A 98 17.37 -1.93 -19.57
C ASP A 98 15.87 -1.63 -19.74
N LEU A 99 15.42 -0.39 -19.51
CA LEU A 99 14.10 0.11 -19.91
C LEU A 99 14.07 0.49 -21.40
N LYS A 100 15.14 1.09 -21.92
CA LYS A 100 15.19 1.56 -23.32
C LYS A 100 15.00 0.43 -24.32
N ASN A 101 15.58 -0.74 -24.07
CA ASN A 101 15.53 -1.88 -24.99
C ASN A 101 14.12 -2.48 -25.15
N PRO A 102 13.39 -2.85 -24.09
CA PRO A 102 12.01 -3.32 -24.21
C PRO A 102 11.08 -2.20 -24.70
N MET A 103 11.28 -0.93 -24.29
CA MET A 103 10.52 0.21 -24.82
C MET A 103 10.71 0.37 -26.34
N PHE A 104 11.94 0.25 -26.82
CA PHE A 104 12.22 0.29 -28.26
C PHE A 104 11.53 -0.86 -29.00
N ALA A 105 11.50 -2.06 -28.42
CA ALA A 105 10.79 -3.21 -28.98
C ALA A 105 9.27 -2.97 -29.07
N ILE A 106 8.66 -2.41 -28.01
CA ILE A 106 7.23 -2.04 -27.99
C ILE A 106 6.95 -0.99 -29.07
N VAL A 107 7.67 0.13 -29.06
CA VAL A 107 7.45 1.26 -29.99
C VAL A 107 7.66 0.82 -31.44
N SER A 108 8.71 0.05 -31.74
CA SER A 108 8.96 -0.44 -33.09
C SER A 108 7.89 -1.42 -33.57
N THR A 109 7.39 -2.27 -32.68
CA THR A 109 6.37 -3.28 -33.01
C THR A 109 4.99 -2.65 -33.18
N LEU A 110 4.62 -1.69 -32.31
CA LEU A 110 3.40 -0.89 -32.46
C LEU A 110 3.43 -0.04 -33.74
N LYS A 111 4.57 0.60 -34.05
CA LYS A 111 4.74 1.37 -35.28
C LYS A 111 4.56 0.49 -36.52
N ARG A 112 5.04 -0.77 -36.49
CA ARG A 112 4.79 -1.75 -37.56
C ARG A 112 3.30 -2.06 -37.70
N LEU A 113 2.59 -2.32 -36.60
CA LEU A 113 1.14 -2.57 -36.58
C LEU A 113 0.33 -1.40 -37.15
N VAL A 114 0.68 -0.16 -36.80
CA VAL A 114 -0.03 1.04 -37.29
C VAL A 114 0.22 1.29 -38.78
N THR A 115 1.39 0.90 -39.31
CA THR A 115 1.80 1.27 -40.68
C THR A 115 1.40 0.23 -41.73
N ASN A 116 1.12 -1.02 -41.34
CA ASN A 116 0.86 -2.13 -42.27
C ASN A 116 -0.49 -2.78 -42.00
N ILE A 117 -1.15 -3.27 -43.05
CA ILE A 117 -2.33 -4.12 -42.93
C ILE A 117 -1.85 -5.55 -42.72
N TYR A 118 -2.21 -6.14 -41.58
CA TYR A 118 -1.89 -7.51 -41.21
C TYR A 118 -3.17 -8.36 -41.17
N GLU A 119 -3.03 -9.66 -41.44
CA GLU A 119 -4.09 -10.64 -41.16
C GLU A 119 -4.42 -10.65 -39.65
N PRO A 120 -5.66 -10.99 -39.25
CA PRO A 120 -6.08 -10.97 -37.84
C PRO A 120 -5.18 -11.84 -36.94
N THR A 121 -4.74 -12.99 -37.42
CA THR A 121 -3.87 -13.93 -36.69
C THR A 121 -2.47 -13.40 -36.48
N GLU A 122 -1.89 -12.73 -37.49
CA GLU A 122 -0.57 -12.11 -37.39
C GLU A 122 -0.61 -10.86 -36.50
N SER A 123 -1.67 -10.05 -36.60
CA SER A 123 -1.92 -8.91 -35.71
C SER A 123 -2.01 -9.34 -34.24
N GLN A 124 -2.74 -10.42 -33.96
CA GLN A 124 -2.92 -10.96 -32.61
C GLN A 124 -1.60 -11.53 -32.05
N ARG A 125 -0.78 -12.18 -32.88
CA ARG A 125 0.57 -12.63 -32.49
C ARG A 125 1.48 -11.45 -32.16
N ILE A 126 1.45 -10.40 -32.97
CA ILE A 126 2.26 -9.19 -32.76
C ILE A 126 1.81 -8.47 -31.48
N LEU A 127 0.50 -8.28 -31.27
CA LEU A 127 -0.06 -7.68 -30.05
C LEU A 127 0.29 -8.48 -28.79
N THR A 128 0.27 -9.81 -28.87
CA THR A 128 0.67 -10.68 -27.77
C THR A 128 2.15 -10.49 -27.40
N ASN A 129 3.03 -10.32 -28.40
CA ASN A 129 4.44 -10.03 -28.16
C ASN A 129 4.65 -8.64 -27.55
N VAL A 130 3.86 -7.64 -27.97
CA VAL A 130 3.88 -6.30 -27.38
C VAL A 130 3.42 -6.34 -25.93
N SER A 131 2.34 -7.05 -25.62
CA SER A 131 1.83 -7.24 -24.24
C SER A 131 2.88 -7.86 -23.34
N LYS A 132 3.52 -8.95 -23.79
CA LYS A 132 4.60 -9.61 -23.02
C LYS A 132 5.78 -8.68 -22.75
N GLU A 133 6.16 -7.84 -23.71
CA GLU A 133 7.28 -6.90 -23.50
C GLU A 133 6.86 -5.73 -22.58
N ALA A 134 5.60 -5.29 -22.62
CA ALA A 134 5.05 -4.28 -21.71
C ALA A 134 4.94 -4.80 -20.26
N GLU A 135 4.40 -6.01 -20.07
CA GLU A 135 4.34 -6.70 -18.76
C GLU A 135 5.73 -6.85 -18.13
N LYS A 136 6.74 -7.12 -18.97
CA LYS A 136 8.13 -7.19 -18.52
C LYS A 136 8.63 -5.83 -18.02
N ILE A 137 8.36 -4.73 -18.72
CA ILE A 137 8.72 -3.37 -18.27
C ILE A 137 8.02 -3.01 -16.97
N GLU A 138 6.73 -3.32 -16.86
CA GLU A 138 5.95 -3.07 -15.65
C GLU A 138 6.60 -3.78 -14.45
N LYS A 139 6.94 -5.06 -14.60
CA LYS A 139 7.64 -5.83 -13.57
C LYS A 139 8.98 -5.18 -13.18
N GLU A 140 9.73 -4.66 -14.15
CA GLU A 140 10.98 -3.94 -13.89
C GLU A 140 10.80 -2.62 -13.15
N MET A 141 9.75 -1.87 -13.49
CA MET A 141 9.39 -0.67 -12.76
C MET A 141 9.05 -0.98 -11.30
N ILE A 142 8.28 -2.04 -11.06
CA ILE A 142 7.90 -2.46 -9.71
C ILE A 142 9.14 -2.86 -8.90
N HIS A 143 10.09 -3.60 -9.49
CA HIS A 143 11.34 -3.95 -8.81
C HIS A 143 12.20 -2.72 -8.48
N LEU A 144 12.26 -1.73 -9.39
CA LEU A 144 12.96 -0.48 -9.15
C LEU A 144 12.31 0.32 -8.01
N LEU A 145 10.98 0.42 -8.00
CA LEU A 145 10.25 1.10 -6.93
C LEU A 145 10.46 0.39 -5.57
N GLN A 146 10.45 -0.94 -5.56
CA GLN A 146 10.75 -1.72 -4.35
C GLN A 146 12.18 -1.48 -3.85
N TRP A 147 13.15 -1.35 -4.75
CA TRP A 147 14.53 -1.02 -4.40
C TRP A 147 14.70 0.43 -3.92
N ALA A 148 14.04 1.39 -4.58
CA ALA A 148 14.06 2.79 -4.16
C ALA A 148 13.47 2.94 -2.76
N ALA A 149 12.35 2.26 -2.51
CA ALA A 149 11.77 2.16 -1.17
C ALA A 149 12.71 1.44 -0.19
N SER A 150 13.40 0.37 -0.61
CA SER A 150 14.37 -0.36 0.25
C SER A 150 15.56 0.50 0.67
N SER A 151 15.97 1.44 -0.17
CA SER A 151 17.16 2.28 0.02
C SER A 151 16.95 3.48 0.94
N GLU A 152 15.71 3.85 1.25
CA GLU A 152 15.43 4.88 2.25
C GLU A 152 15.64 4.33 3.68
N GLU A 153 16.28 5.14 4.54
CA GLU A 153 16.49 4.85 5.97
C GLU A 153 15.18 4.71 6.77
N GLN A 154 14.02 4.95 6.14
CA GLN A 154 12.71 4.99 6.81
C GLN A 154 11.92 3.67 6.82
N LEU A 155 12.34 2.62 6.10
CA LEU A 155 11.68 1.31 6.23
C LEU A 155 12.04 0.69 7.59
N GLN A 156 11.16 0.91 8.58
CA GLN A 156 11.21 0.23 9.86
C GLN A 156 10.83 -1.24 9.67
N CYS A 157 11.67 -2.14 10.15
CA CYS A 157 11.41 -3.58 10.16
C CYS A 157 10.38 -3.88 11.26
N GLU A 158 9.17 -4.27 10.87
CA GLU A 158 8.09 -4.60 11.80
C GLU A 158 8.11 -6.10 12.10
N LYS A 159 8.88 -6.49 13.11
CA LYS A 159 8.99 -7.90 13.51
C LYS A 159 7.68 -8.38 14.13
N GLN A 160 7.13 -9.45 13.58
CA GLN A 160 5.92 -10.12 14.07
C GLN A 160 6.10 -11.65 14.05
N ASN A 161 5.17 -12.37 14.68
CA ASN A 161 5.13 -13.84 14.60
C ASN A 161 4.60 -14.25 13.23
N VAL A 162 5.47 -14.84 12.41
CA VAL A 162 5.18 -15.28 11.06
C VAL A 162 5.00 -16.79 11.03
N ASP A 163 3.84 -17.24 10.54
CA ASP A 163 3.59 -18.63 10.20
C ASP A 163 4.31 -18.96 8.88
N ILE A 164 5.38 -19.75 8.99
CA ILE A 164 6.22 -20.16 7.86
C ILE A 164 5.46 -21.07 6.90
N GLN A 165 4.56 -21.90 7.40
CA GLN A 165 3.74 -22.79 6.57
C GLN A 165 2.85 -21.96 5.64
N LYS A 166 2.09 -21.03 6.24
CA LYS A 166 1.23 -20.12 5.48
C LYS A 166 2.02 -19.28 4.47
N LEU A 167 3.14 -18.70 4.88
CA LEU A 167 3.98 -17.88 4.00
C LEU A 167 4.50 -18.67 2.79
N ILE A 168 5.03 -19.88 3.00
CA ILE A 168 5.54 -20.71 1.91
C ILE A 168 4.40 -21.14 0.98
N SER A 169 3.24 -21.53 1.52
CA SER A 169 2.08 -21.90 0.70
C SER A 169 1.62 -20.76 -0.20
N GLU A 170 1.57 -19.52 0.31
CA GLU A 170 1.22 -18.34 -0.49
C GLU A 170 2.25 -18.06 -1.58
N VAL A 171 3.55 -18.13 -1.28
CA VAL A 171 4.62 -17.92 -2.28
C VAL A 171 4.60 -19.02 -3.35
N VAL A 172 4.44 -20.29 -2.96
CA VAL A 172 4.38 -21.41 -3.91
C VAL A 172 3.17 -21.31 -4.81
N SER A 173 2.00 -20.92 -4.28
CA SER A 173 0.78 -20.71 -5.07
C SER A 173 0.99 -19.67 -6.17
N LEU A 174 1.66 -18.56 -5.87
CA LEU A 174 1.97 -17.51 -6.83
C LEU A 174 2.94 -17.96 -7.94
N LEU A 175 3.85 -18.88 -7.64
CA LEU A 175 4.91 -19.31 -8.56
C LEU A 175 4.59 -20.62 -9.29
N LEU A 176 3.49 -21.29 -8.95
CA LEU A 176 3.09 -22.58 -9.51
C LEU A 176 2.97 -22.53 -11.04
N GLY A 177 2.31 -21.50 -11.57
CA GLY A 177 2.15 -21.34 -13.02
C GLY A 177 3.48 -21.14 -13.76
N ILE A 178 4.42 -20.38 -13.18
CA ILE A 178 5.74 -20.15 -13.77
C ILE A 178 6.57 -21.44 -13.74
N ALA A 179 6.53 -22.17 -12.63
CA ALA A 179 7.22 -23.45 -12.50
C ALA A 179 6.67 -24.52 -13.45
N GLN A 180 5.33 -24.62 -13.58
CA GLN A 180 4.67 -25.54 -14.52
C GLN A 180 5.00 -25.23 -15.98
N ASN A 181 5.02 -23.95 -16.36
CA ASN A 181 5.41 -23.54 -17.72
C ASN A 181 6.84 -23.95 -18.08
N LYS A 182 7.72 -24.12 -17.08
CA LYS A 182 9.10 -24.59 -17.25
C LYS A 182 9.28 -26.08 -16.90
N ASP A 183 8.20 -26.81 -16.64
CA ASP A 183 8.23 -28.22 -16.24
C ASP A 183 9.10 -28.47 -14.99
N ILE A 184 8.95 -27.62 -13.96
CA ILE A 184 9.65 -27.72 -12.68
C ILE A 184 8.66 -28.06 -11.57
N LEU A 185 9.01 -29.05 -10.75
CA LEU A 185 8.21 -29.44 -9.58
C LEU A 185 8.63 -28.60 -8.36
N LEU A 186 7.67 -27.94 -7.72
CA LEU A 186 7.87 -27.29 -6.42
C LEU A 186 7.39 -28.24 -5.32
N ALA A 187 8.28 -28.62 -4.41
CA ALA A 187 7.96 -29.47 -3.26
C ALA A 187 8.20 -28.71 -1.94
N THR A 188 7.33 -28.92 -0.96
CA THR A 188 7.40 -28.26 0.35
C THR A 188 7.45 -29.30 1.46
N ASP A 189 8.36 -29.14 2.43
CA ASP A 189 8.45 -29.97 3.63
C ASP A 189 8.72 -29.09 4.86
N ILE A 190 7.68 -28.78 5.62
CA ILE A 190 7.67 -27.75 6.66
C ILE A 190 7.41 -28.43 7.99
N GLN A 191 8.41 -28.43 8.86
CA GLN A 191 8.44 -29.11 10.16
C GLN A 191 8.83 -28.11 11.24
N THR A 192 7.89 -27.28 11.66
CA THR A 192 8.08 -26.25 12.68
C THR A 192 6.87 -26.17 13.62
N SER A 193 7.10 -26.13 14.93
CA SER A 193 6.04 -25.96 15.93
C SER A 193 5.93 -24.52 16.44
N HIS A 194 6.82 -23.65 15.99
CA HIS A 194 6.89 -22.24 16.39
C HIS A 194 6.76 -21.29 15.19
N HIS A 195 6.29 -20.08 15.44
CA HIS A 195 6.35 -18.97 14.49
C HIS A 195 7.79 -18.49 14.33
N ALA A 196 8.13 -17.85 13.20
CA ALA A 196 9.37 -17.11 13.05
C ALA A 196 9.16 -15.64 13.44
N LEU A 197 10.08 -15.06 14.21
CA LEU A 197 10.04 -13.62 14.52
C LEU A 197 10.70 -12.83 13.37
N ALA A 198 9.87 -12.34 12.45
CA ALA A 198 10.32 -11.69 11.23
C ALA A 198 9.32 -10.63 10.74
N ASP A 199 9.78 -9.74 9.86
CA ASP A 199 8.86 -8.93 9.04
C ASP A 199 8.31 -9.82 7.92
N TYR A 200 7.00 -10.00 7.90
CA TYR A 200 6.33 -10.89 6.94
C TYR A 200 6.57 -10.45 5.49
N LYS A 201 6.49 -9.13 5.20
CA LYS A 201 6.59 -8.60 3.84
C LYS A 201 8.01 -8.76 3.30
N MET A 202 9.00 -8.47 4.14
CA MET A 202 10.41 -8.64 3.80
C MET A 202 10.75 -10.13 3.60
N LEU A 203 10.32 -11.00 4.53
CA LEU A 203 10.56 -12.44 4.44
C LEU A 203 9.89 -13.06 3.20
N ALA A 204 8.62 -12.75 2.95
CA ALA A 204 7.90 -13.22 1.75
C ALA A 204 8.59 -12.76 0.45
N THR A 205 9.15 -11.55 0.45
CA THR A 205 9.91 -11.02 -0.68
C THR A 205 11.24 -11.71 -0.88
N ILE A 206 11.97 -12.02 0.21
CA ILE A 206 13.20 -12.83 0.14
C ILE A 206 12.89 -14.20 -0.44
N VAL A 207 11.93 -14.92 0.14
CA VAL A 207 11.57 -16.29 -0.28
C VAL A 207 11.12 -16.30 -1.74
N ARG A 208 10.24 -15.38 -2.15
CA ARG A 208 9.80 -15.24 -3.55
C ARG A 208 10.99 -15.04 -4.50
N ASN A 209 11.90 -14.12 -4.19
CA ASN A 209 13.06 -13.85 -5.05
C ASN A 209 13.99 -15.06 -5.16
N LEU A 210 14.28 -15.73 -4.04
CA LEU A 210 15.10 -16.94 -4.02
C LEU A 210 14.45 -18.07 -4.84
N THR A 211 13.15 -18.32 -4.67
CA THR A 211 12.43 -19.34 -5.43
C THR A 211 12.34 -19.01 -6.92
N THR A 212 12.13 -17.74 -7.29
CA THR A 212 12.17 -17.35 -8.72
C THR A 212 13.56 -17.50 -9.34
N ASN A 213 14.63 -17.24 -8.58
CA ASN A 213 15.99 -17.51 -9.03
C ASN A 213 16.22 -19.02 -9.21
N ALA A 214 15.77 -19.85 -8.28
CA ALA A 214 15.82 -21.30 -8.41
C ALA A 214 15.11 -21.77 -9.69
N ILE A 215 13.85 -21.38 -9.91
CA ILE A 215 13.09 -21.70 -11.15
C ILE A 215 13.85 -21.27 -12.40
N LYS A 216 14.45 -20.07 -12.38
CA LYS A 216 15.21 -19.53 -13.50
C LYS A 216 16.49 -20.30 -13.84
N PHE A 217 17.21 -20.79 -12.84
CA PHE A 217 18.52 -21.44 -13.03
C PHE A 217 18.47 -22.98 -12.97
N THR A 218 17.29 -23.56 -12.73
CA THR A 218 17.04 -24.99 -12.82
C THR A 218 16.57 -25.42 -14.23
N PRO A 219 17.11 -26.52 -14.79
CA PRO A 219 16.62 -27.12 -16.03
C PRO A 219 15.21 -27.74 -15.91
N LYS A 220 14.57 -28.04 -17.04
CA LYS A 220 13.25 -28.70 -17.11
C LYS A 220 13.29 -30.12 -16.51
N GLY A 221 12.17 -30.58 -15.95
CA GLY A 221 11.98 -31.92 -15.37
C GLY A 221 12.61 -32.11 -13.98
N LYS A 222 12.98 -31.03 -13.30
CA LYS A 222 13.71 -31.05 -12.01
C LYS A 222 12.86 -30.51 -10.87
N THR A 223 13.31 -30.75 -9.63
CA THR A 223 12.57 -30.36 -8.43
C THR A 223 13.28 -29.24 -7.67
N ILE A 224 12.50 -28.29 -7.17
CA ILE A 224 12.93 -27.29 -6.19
C ILE A 224 12.21 -27.59 -4.88
N ARG A 225 12.95 -27.68 -3.78
CA ARG A 225 12.42 -28.01 -2.45
C ARG A 225 12.52 -26.79 -1.54
N LEU A 226 11.40 -26.44 -0.90
CA LEU A 226 11.35 -25.45 0.17
C LEU A 226 11.12 -26.21 1.48
N THR A 227 12.10 -26.16 2.37
CA THR A 227 12.03 -26.88 3.66
C THR A 227 12.14 -25.92 4.82
N ALA A 228 11.44 -26.20 5.91
CA ALA A 228 11.62 -25.46 7.15
C ALA A 228 11.78 -26.45 8.30
N THR A 229 12.83 -26.31 9.08
CA THR A 229 13.08 -27.18 10.25
C THR A 229 13.38 -26.33 11.47
N GLU A 230 12.99 -26.82 12.63
CA GLU A 230 13.23 -26.16 13.90
C GLU A 230 14.53 -26.65 14.55
N SER A 231 15.33 -25.72 15.05
CA SER A 231 16.48 -25.96 15.93
C SER A 231 16.26 -25.23 17.25
N LYS A 232 17.08 -25.53 18.28
CA LYS A 232 16.85 -25.11 19.68
C LYS A 232 16.50 -23.63 19.87
N ASP A 233 17.05 -22.73 19.06
CA ASP A 233 16.83 -21.27 19.17
C ASP A 233 16.47 -20.59 17.83
N ALA A 234 16.24 -21.35 16.76
CA ALA A 234 16.06 -20.80 15.42
C ALA A 234 15.26 -21.71 14.48
N ILE A 235 14.54 -21.10 13.53
CA ILE A 235 13.92 -21.79 12.39
C ILE A 235 14.85 -21.69 11.19
N LEU A 236 15.19 -22.84 10.62
CA LEU A 236 16.03 -22.97 9.43
C LEU A 236 15.14 -23.14 8.22
N LEU A 237 15.02 -22.07 7.42
CA LEU A 237 14.28 -22.06 6.16
C LEU A 237 15.26 -22.27 5.00
N GLU A 238 15.13 -23.38 4.28
CA GLU A 238 16.01 -23.73 3.16
C GLU A 238 15.25 -23.76 1.83
N ILE A 239 15.88 -23.23 0.78
CA ILE A 239 15.46 -23.38 -0.62
C ILE A 239 16.57 -24.13 -1.34
N THR A 240 16.26 -25.32 -1.84
CA THR A 240 17.20 -26.20 -2.55
C THR A 240 16.74 -26.42 -3.98
N ASP A 241 17.63 -26.19 -4.93
CA ASP A 241 17.40 -26.42 -6.35
C ASP A 241 18.43 -27.37 -6.97
N GLU A 242 18.03 -28.08 -8.02
CA GLU A 242 18.90 -28.95 -8.84
C GLU A 242 19.41 -28.23 -10.10
N GLY A 243 19.77 -26.96 -9.98
CA GLY A 243 20.19 -26.11 -11.09
C GLY A 243 21.67 -26.19 -11.44
N ILE A 244 22.11 -25.21 -12.24
CA ILE A 244 23.49 -25.13 -12.75
C ILE A 244 24.56 -24.89 -11.66
N GLY A 245 24.14 -24.53 -10.44
CA GLY A 245 25.03 -24.18 -9.34
C GLY A 245 25.90 -22.94 -9.60
N MET A 246 26.78 -22.63 -8.63
CA MET A 246 27.64 -21.45 -8.63
C MET A 246 29.08 -21.82 -8.26
N LYS A 247 30.04 -21.02 -8.76
CA LYS A 247 31.44 -21.10 -8.32
C LYS A 247 31.62 -20.36 -6.98
N GLU A 248 32.62 -20.76 -6.21
CA GLU A 248 32.88 -20.21 -4.88
C GLU A 248 33.12 -18.68 -4.88
N ASP A 249 33.82 -18.17 -5.90
CA ASP A 249 34.06 -16.73 -6.05
C ASP A 249 32.74 -15.95 -6.19
N LYS A 250 31.79 -16.50 -6.95
CA LYS A 250 30.46 -15.90 -7.15
C LYS A 250 29.61 -15.92 -5.88
N ILE A 251 29.76 -16.95 -5.04
CA ILE A 251 29.10 -17.02 -3.73
C ILE A 251 29.62 -15.90 -2.82
N LYS A 252 30.95 -15.67 -2.82
CA LYS A 252 31.56 -14.58 -2.05
C LYS A 252 31.07 -13.20 -2.52
N GLU A 253 30.99 -12.98 -3.84
CA GLU A 253 30.44 -11.75 -4.42
C GLU A 253 28.97 -11.50 -4.00
N ILE A 254 28.12 -12.53 -4.04
CA ILE A 254 26.71 -12.45 -3.60
C ILE A 254 26.61 -12.08 -2.11
N LEU A 255 27.41 -12.73 -1.26
CA LEU A 255 27.41 -12.47 0.19
C LEU A 255 27.98 -11.09 0.54
N GLN A 256 28.91 -10.56 -0.26
CA GLN A 256 29.49 -9.22 -0.11
C GLN A 256 28.64 -8.11 -0.75
N GLY A 257 27.56 -8.45 -1.44
CA GLY A 257 26.67 -7.49 -2.08
C GLY A 257 27.26 -6.83 -3.34
N GLU A 258 28.18 -7.51 -4.04
CA GLU A 258 28.81 -6.97 -5.25
C GLU A 258 27.89 -6.93 -6.48
N LYS A 259 28.13 -5.94 -7.36
CA LYS A 259 27.09 -5.25 -8.14
C LYS A 259 26.89 -5.71 -9.60
N ASN A 260 27.56 -6.76 -10.07
CA ASN A 260 27.45 -7.22 -11.48
C ASN A 260 27.28 -8.74 -11.59
N LEU A 261 26.15 -9.27 -11.11
CA LEU A 261 25.88 -10.72 -11.09
C LEU A 261 24.88 -11.19 -12.18
N SER A 262 24.63 -10.37 -13.20
CA SER A 262 23.67 -10.71 -14.27
C SER A 262 24.22 -11.84 -15.16
N GLN A 263 23.74 -13.07 -14.92
CA GLN A 263 23.95 -14.22 -15.80
C GLN A 263 22.62 -14.60 -16.44
N LYS A 264 22.64 -14.91 -17.74
CA LYS A 264 21.47 -15.43 -18.45
C LYS A 264 21.05 -16.78 -17.84
N GLY A 265 19.75 -16.98 -17.65
CA GLY A 265 19.15 -18.23 -17.15
C GLY A 265 19.30 -19.39 -18.12
N THR A 266 18.82 -20.58 -17.72
CA THR A 266 18.94 -21.82 -18.52
C THR A 266 18.21 -21.74 -19.86
N GLU A 267 17.15 -20.92 -19.96
CA GLU A 267 16.42 -20.63 -21.20
C GLU A 267 16.77 -19.23 -21.77
N GLN A 268 18.00 -18.74 -21.53
CA GLN A 268 18.47 -17.38 -21.88
C GLN A 268 17.71 -16.21 -21.22
N GLU A 269 16.99 -16.48 -20.13
CA GLU A 269 16.25 -15.50 -19.36
C GLU A 269 17.21 -14.42 -18.80
N ALA A 270 17.09 -13.17 -19.25
CA ALA A 270 17.87 -12.05 -18.70
C ALA A 270 17.43 -11.79 -17.25
N GLY A 271 18.36 -11.41 -16.37
CA GLY A 271 18.08 -11.08 -14.98
C GLY A 271 18.82 -9.83 -14.58
N PHE A 272 18.13 -8.97 -13.86
CA PHE A 272 18.54 -7.59 -13.61
C PHE A 272 19.63 -7.45 -12.53
N GLY A 273 20.06 -8.56 -11.91
CA GLY A 273 21.06 -8.54 -10.84
C GLY A 273 20.59 -7.91 -9.51
N LEU A 274 19.40 -7.31 -9.49
CA LEU A 274 18.82 -6.62 -8.32
C LEU A 274 18.25 -7.55 -7.25
N GLY A 275 17.88 -8.79 -7.61
CA GLY A 275 17.21 -9.72 -6.69
C GLY A 275 18.03 -10.02 -5.43
N PHE A 276 19.32 -10.31 -5.58
CA PHE A 276 20.21 -10.56 -4.44
C PHE A 276 20.53 -9.30 -3.65
N HIS A 277 20.44 -8.12 -4.26
CA HIS A 277 20.64 -6.86 -3.55
C HIS A 277 19.48 -6.57 -2.59
N ILE A 278 18.24 -6.71 -3.05
CA ILE A 278 17.04 -6.59 -2.19
C ILE A 278 17.08 -7.63 -1.06
N ILE A 279 17.49 -8.87 -1.38
CA ILE A 279 17.66 -9.93 -0.39
C ILE A 279 18.70 -9.53 0.66
N HIS A 280 19.87 -9.02 0.24
CA HIS A 280 20.93 -8.58 1.13
C HIS A 280 20.47 -7.46 2.07
N ASP A 281 19.83 -6.42 1.53
CA ASP A 281 19.33 -5.29 2.31
C ASP A 281 18.27 -5.73 3.34
N PHE A 282 17.34 -6.60 2.95
CA PHE A 282 16.30 -7.10 3.86
C PHE A 282 16.86 -8.04 4.93
N ILE A 283 17.82 -8.89 4.59
CA ILE A 283 18.53 -9.74 5.57
C ILE A 283 19.22 -8.87 6.62
N GLN A 284 19.94 -7.81 6.19
CA GLN A 284 20.60 -6.87 7.11
C GLN A 284 19.59 -6.14 8.00
N LYS A 285 18.51 -5.59 7.43
CA LYS A 285 17.46 -4.87 8.18
C LYS A 285 16.72 -5.77 9.17
N MET A 286 16.49 -7.03 8.81
CA MET A 286 15.86 -8.02 9.70
C MET A 286 16.82 -8.52 10.80
N GLY A 287 18.14 -8.41 10.57
CA GLY A 287 19.16 -9.00 11.43
C GLY A 287 19.17 -10.53 11.34
N VAL A 288 18.84 -11.08 10.17
CA VAL A 288 18.81 -12.52 9.88
C VAL A 288 20.14 -12.93 9.24
N LYS A 289 20.54 -14.20 9.38
CA LYS A 289 21.72 -14.74 8.70
C LYS A 289 21.30 -15.59 7.49
N MET A 290 22.03 -15.46 6.38
CA MET A 290 21.87 -16.29 5.19
C MET A 290 23.16 -17.05 4.89
N GLU A 291 23.02 -18.33 4.54
CA GLU A 291 24.11 -19.22 4.13
C GLU A 291 23.80 -19.79 2.75
N ILE A 292 24.84 -19.94 1.92
CA ILE A 292 24.70 -20.45 0.54
C ILE A 292 25.69 -21.61 0.37
N GLU A 293 25.17 -22.78 0.03
CA GLU A 293 25.92 -23.97 -0.34
C GLU A 293 25.61 -24.26 -1.82
N SER A 294 26.60 -24.19 -2.71
CA SER A 294 26.38 -24.43 -4.14
C SER A 294 27.54 -25.18 -4.76
N GLN A 295 27.22 -26.10 -5.68
CA GLN A 295 28.22 -26.81 -6.47
C GLN A 295 27.83 -26.78 -7.95
N LEU A 296 28.80 -26.48 -8.80
CA LEU A 296 28.60 -26.38 -10.24
C LEU A 296 28.00 -27.67 -10.81
N ASN A 297 26.91 -27.52 -11.57
CA ASN A 297 26.09 -28.58 -12.18
C ASN A 297 25.41 -29.57 -11.21
N VAL A 298 25.38 -29.27 -9.92
CA VAL A 298 24.68 -30.08 -8.91
C VAL A 298 23.44 -29.33 -8.41
N GLY A 299 23.59 -28.04 -8.11
CA GLY A 299 22.50 -27.21 -7.60
C GLY A 299 22.94 -26.19 -6.56
N THR A 300 21.97 -25.51 -5.98
CA THR A 300 22.20 -24.55 -4.89
C THR A 300 21.24 -24.82 -3.75
N LYS A 301 21.75 -24.69 -2.53
CA LYS A 301 20.98 -24.65 -1.29
C LYS A 301 21.23 -23.31 -0.61
N ILE A 302 20.15 -22.59 -0.32
CA ILE A 302 20.19 -21.32 0.40
C ILE A 302 19.43 -21.48 1.70
N ARG A 303 20.07 -21.19 2.83
CA ARG A 303 19.53 -21.34 4.18
C ARG A 303 19.39 -19.97 4.84
N LEU A 304 18.20 -19.68 5.37
CA LEU A 304 17.88 -18.50 6.18
C LEU A 304 17.71 -18.94 7.64
N ILE A 305 18.39 -18.27 8.56
CA ILE A 305 18.35 -18.56 10.00
C ILE A 305 17.46 -17.52 10.69
N LEU A 306 16.21 -17.89 10.95
CA LEU A 306 15.19 -17.02 11.50
C LEU A 306 15.09 -17.18 13.02
N PRO A 307 14.97 -16.10 13.81
CA PRO A 307 14.75 -16.21 15.25
C PRO A 307 13.41 -16.87 15.55
N ILE A 308 13.37 -17.72 16.59
CA ILE A 308 12.14 -18.38 17.02
C ILE A 308 11.18 -17.38 17.70
N GLY A 309 9.91 -17.43 17.32
CA GLY A 309 8.81 -16.64 17.85
C GLY A 309 7.93 -17.46 18.81
N SER A 310 6.67 -17.07 18.98
CA SER A 310 5.75 -17.80 19.85
C SER A 310 5.42 -19.20 19.32
N GLU A 311 5.19 -20.14 20.23
CA GLU A 311 4.67 -21.47 19.92
C GLU A 311 3.35 -21.35 19.13
N ILE A 312 3.17 -22.23 18.13
CA ILE A 312 1.91 -22.32 17.38
C ILE A 312 0.92 -23.00 18.31
N ILE A 313 0.12 -22.21 19.03
CA ILE A 313 -0.97 -22.74 19.86
C ILE A 313 -2.07 -23.23 18.90
N SER A 314 -2.09 -24.54 18.67
CA SER A 314 -3.18 -25.22 18.00
C SER A 314 -4.46 -25.05 18.84
N THR A 315 -5.27 -24.05 18.53
CA THR A 315 -6.67 -24.06 18.96
C THR A 315 -7.40 -25.11 18.15
N ASP A 316 -7.83 -26.15 18.86
CA ASP A 316 -8.62 -27.27 18.37
C ASP A 316 -9.82 -26.84 17.49
N THR A 317 -9.99 -27.60 16.41
CA THR A 317 -11.25 -27.97 15.76
C THR A 317 -12.34 -26.91 15.60
N THR A 318 -12.30 -26.22 14.45
CA THR A 318 -13.53 -26.07 13.66
C THR A 318 -13.29 -26.72 12.32
N GLU A 319 -14.13 -27.69 11.99
CA GLU A 319 -14.23 -28.39 10.71
C GLU A 319 -13.98 -27.43 9.53
N THR A 320 -12.74 -27.35 9.05
CA THR A 320 -12.49 -27.10 7.65
C THR A 320 -13.00 -28.32 6.92
N LYS A 321 -14.29 -28.29 6.59
CA LYS A 321 -14.76 -28.96 5.38
C LYS A 321 -13.74 -28.61 4.31
N GLU A 322 -13.02 -29.63 3.86
CA GLU A 322 -12.26 -29.57 2.62
C GLU A 322 -13.22 -29.06 1.56
N VAL A 323 -13.19 -27.75 1.31
CA VAL A 323 -13.64 -27.21 0.05
C VAL A 323 -12.55 -27.63 -0.91
N SER A 324 -12.73 -28.84 -1.42
CA SER A 324 -12.25 -29.24 -2.73
C SER A 324 -12.48 -28.07 -3.67
N ILE A 325 -11.42 -27.28 -3.90
CA ILE A 325 -11.35 -26.41 -5.06
C ILE A 325 -11.05 -27.35 -6.21
N GLN A 326 -12.06 -28.15 -6.57
CA GLN A 326 -12.26 -28.53 -7.96
C GLN A 326 -12.12 -27.25 -8.76
N ASN A 327 -11.44 -27.35 -9.89
CA ASN A 327 -11.43 -26.34 -10.94
C ASN A 327 -12.89 -26.02 -11.34
N ALA A 328 -13.55 -25.20 -10.52
CA ALA A 328 -14.71 -24.47 -10.91
C ALA A 328 -14.16 -23.51 -11.95
N SER A 329 -14.35 -23.86 -13.21
CA SER A 329 -14.67 -22.84 -14.20
C SER A 329 -15.71 -21.95 -13.53
N PHE A 330 -15.24 -20.83 -12.95
CA PHE A 330 -16.11 -19.83 -12.36
C PHE A 330 -16.89 -19.27 -13.54
N SER A 331 -18.04 -19.87 -13.83
CA SER A 331 -19.05 -19.27 -14.67
C SER A 331 -19.58 -18.07 -13.91
N ILE A 332 -18.85 -16.97 -14.00
CA ILE A 332 -19.28 -15.68 -13.50
C ILE A 332 -20.59 -15.37 -14.23
N ASP A 333 -21.72 -15.50 -13.54
CA ASP A 333 -23.01 -15.09 -14.10
C ASP A 333 -23.04 -13.57 -14.26
N LYS A 334 -22.60 -13.13 -15.46
CA LYS A 334 -22.50 -11.74 -15.91
C LYS A 334 -23.88 -11.08 -16.05
N LYS A 335 -24.98 -11.84 -16.01
CA LYS A 335 -26.36 -11.30 -16.10
C LYS A 335 -26.70 -10.31 -14.98
N ILE A 336 -25.99 -10.33 -13.86
CA ILE A 336 -26.21 -9.37 -12.76
C ILE A 336 -25.85 -7.93 -13.15
N LEU A 337 -24.98 -7.77 -14.14
CA LEU A 337 -24.63 -6.47 -14.69
C LEU A 337 -25.67 -5.96 -15.69
N ASP A 338 -26.55 -6.84 -16.19
CA ASP A 338 -27.53 -6.47 -17.22
C ASP A 338 -28.49 -5.39 -16.69
N GLY A 339 -28.62 -4.31 -17.47
CA GLY A 339 -29.40 -3.13 -17.11
C GLY A 339 -28.85 -2.29 -15.95
N LYS A 340 -27.64 -2.58 -15.44
CA LYS A 340 -26.97 -1.76 -14.41
C LYS A 340 -26.23 -0.59 -15.05
N THR A 341 -26.17 0.52 -14.31
CA THR A 341 -25.33 1.67 -14.66
C THR A 341 -24.17 1.81 -13.68
N ILE A 342 -22.94 1.83 -14.18
CA ILE A 342 -21.72 1.98 -13.37
C ILE A 342 -21.06 3.31 -13.72
N LEU A 343 -20.78 4.13 -12.71
CA LEU A 343 -19.98 5.35 -12.86
C LEU A 343 -18.54 5.05 -12.44
N ILE A 344 -17.59 5.38 -13.30
CA ILE A 344 -16.15 5.27 -13.03
C ILE A 344 -15.58 6.68 -12.90
N VAL A 345 -14.84 6.94 -11.84
CA VAL A 345 -14.22 8.25 -11.55
C VAL A 345 -12.73 8.07 -11.32
N ASP A 346 -11.90 8.64 -12.18
CA ASP A 346 -10.44 8.55 -12.14
C ASP A 346 -9.86 9.71 -12.93
N ASP A 347 -8.71 10.27 -12.53
CA ASP A 347 -8.08 11.38 -13.25
C ASP A 347 -7.24 10.91 -14.44
N ASP A 348 -6.94 9.60 -14.52
CA ASP A 348 -6.30 8.97 -15.66
C ASP A 348 -7.34 8.61 -16.75
N GLU A 349 -7.39 9.43 -17.81
CA GLU A 349 -8.27 9.21 -18.97
C GLU A 349 -8.07 7.85 -19.65
N LEU A 350 -6.84 7.35 -19.71
CA LEU A 350 -6.54 6.05 -20.32
C LEU A 350 -7.08 4.91 -19.48
N LEU A 351 -6.96 5.02 -18.15
CA LEU A 351 -7.54 4.05 -17.22
C LEU A 351 -9.07 4.05 -17.30
N LEU A 352 -9.70 5.23 -17.38
CA LEU A 352 -11.15 5.37 -17.60
C LEU A 352 -11.60 4.66 -18.88
N GLU A 353 -10.89 4.88 -20.00
CA GLU A 353 -11.20 4.23 -21.29
C GLU A 353 -11.09 2.71 -21.19
N ASN A 354 -10.01 2.20 -20.60
CA ASN A 354 -9.78 0.76 -20.45
C ASN A 354 -10.87 0.08 -19.60
N ILE A 355 -11.21 0.65 -18.43
CA ILE A 355 -12.25 0.08 -17.56
C ILE A 355 -13.62 0.19 -18.24
N ALA A 356 -13.89 1.29 -18.95
CA ALA A 356 -15.13 1.47 -19.68
C ALA A 356 -15.29 0.45 -20.81
N GLU A 357 -14.26 0.22 -21.62
CA GLU A 357 -14.27 -0.79 -22.68
C GLU A 357 -14.49 -2.20 -22.11
N MET A 358 -13.87 -2.50 -20.96
CA MET A 358 -14.02 -3.78 -20.27
C MET A 358 -15.44 -4.04 -19.75
N LEU A 359 -16.11 -3.02 -19.17
CA LEU A 359 -17.42 -3.16 -18.52
C LEU A 359 -18.61 -2.93 -19.46
N SER A 360 -18.43 -2.16 -20.54
CA SER A 360 -19.48 -1.82 -21.50
C SER A 360 -20.24 -3.02 -22.12
N PRO A 361 -19.62 -4.19 -22.37
CA PRO A 361 -20.35 -5.37 -22.85
C PRO A 361 -21.39 -5.92 -21.86
N TYR A 362 -21.31 -5.53 -20.59
CA TYR A 362 -22.12 -6.11 -19.51
C TYR A 362 -23.00 -5.09 -18.80
N ALA A 363 -22.60 -3.81 -18.73
CA ALA A 363 -23.33 -2.73 -18.05
C ALA A 363 -23.24 -1.41 -18.82
N SER A 364 -24.15 -0.47 -18.54
CA SER A 364 -24.03 0.91 -19.02
C SER A 364 -22.95 1.63 -18.22
N VAL A 365 -21.89 2.10 -18.88
CA VAL A 365 -20.77 2.75 -18.20
C VAL A 365 -20.81 4.27 -18.43
N ILE A 366 -20.57 5.01 -17.35
CA ILE A 366 -20.40 6.46 -17.35
C ILE A 366 -19.03 6.75 -16.76
N THR A 367 -18.29 7.70 -17.31
CA THR A 367 -16.94 8.08 -16.82
C THR A 367 -16.90 9.52 -16.33
N ALA A 368 -16.04 9.84 -15.37
CA ALA A 368 -15.77 11.20 -14.90
C ALA A 368 -14.28 11.34 -14.54
N THR A 369 -13.71 12.52 -14.80
CA THR A 369 -12.26 12.77 -14.64
C THR A 369 -11.85 13.29 -13.27
N ASP A 370 -12.81 13.57 -12.38
CA ASP A 370 -12.58 14.13 -11.05
C ASP A 370 -13.84 13.93 -10.18
N GLY A 371 -13.69 14.06 -8.85
CA GLY A 371 -14.77 13.84 -7.90
C GLY A 371 -15.97 14.79 -8.05
N ALA A 372 -15.74 16.02 -8.50
CA ALA A 372 -16.82 17.01 -8.67
C ALA A 372 -17.71 16.64 -9.85
N LYS A 373 -17.12 16.34 -11.01
CA LYS A 373 -17.85 15.81 -12.17
C LYS A 373 -18.48 14.45 -11.86
N GLY A 374 -17.81 13.63 -11.06
CA GLY A 374 -18.34 12.36 -10.57
C GLY A 374 -19.65 12.55 -9.80
N PHE A 375 -19.66 13.50 -8.87
CA PHE A 375 -20.86 13.85 -8.10
C PHE A 375 -21.99 14.39 -8.98
N ASP A 376 -21.70 15.31 -9.91
CA ASP A 376 -22.70 15.85 -10.83
C ASP A 376 -23.34 14.74 -11.69
N LYS A 377 -22.51 13.85 -12.26
CA LYS A 377 -23.01 12.72 -13.04
C LYS A 377 -23.78 11.70 -12.19
N ALA A 378 -23.40 11.53 -10.93
CA ALA A 378 -24.14 10.68 -9.99
C ALA A 378 -25.54 11.25 -9.69
N LEU A 379 -25.69 12.59 -9.61
CA LEU A 379 -26.98 13.26 -9.46
C LEU A 379 -27.87 13.12 -10.70
N GLU A 380 -27.30 13.32 -11.89
CA GLU A 380 -28.05 13.26 -13.14
C GLU A 380 -28.52 11.83 -13.49
N ASN A 381 -27.63 10.84 -13.33
CA ASN A 381 -27.85 9.50 -13.87
C ASN A 381 -28.23 8.45 -12.82
N ILE A 382 -27.92 8.73 -11.54
CA ILE A 382 -28.19 7.86 -10.39
C ILE A 382 -27.71 6.42 -10.64
N PRO A 383 -26.38 6.22 -10.75
CA PRO A 383 -25.78 4.92 -11.04
C PRO A 383 -26.09 3.88 -9.95
N ASP A 384 -25.98 2.60 -10.32
CA ASP A 384 -26.12 1.46 -9.41
C ASP A 384 -24.83 1.17 -8.63
N LEU A 385 -23.67 1.63 -9.12
CA LEU A 385 -22.37 1.52 -8.47
C LEU A 385 -21.47 2.68 -8.92
N ILE A 386 -20.67 3.19 -7.99
CA ILE A 386 -19.57 4.12 -8.29
C ILE A 386 -18.25 3.41 -8.01
N ILE A 387 -17.35 3.40 -8.98
CA ILE A 387 -15.96 2.96 -8.84
C ILE A 387 -15.10 4.21 -8.93
N SER A 388 -14.39 4.57 -7.85
CA SER A 388 -13.65 5.84 -7.78
C SER A 388 -12.21 5.61 -7.37
N ASP A 389 -11.27 6.34 -7.97
CA ASP A 389 -9.97 6.53 -7.32
C ASP A 389 -10.14 7.31 -6.01
N VAL A 390 -9.20 7.12 -5.08
CA VAL A 390 -9.12 7.90 -3.85
C VAL A 390 -8.47 9.24 -4.14
N ASP A 391 -7.30 9.22 -4.80
CA ASP A 391 -6.44 10.39 -4.97
C ASP A 391 -6.72 11.02 -6.34
N MET A 392 -7.43 12.14 -6.36
CA MET A 392 -7.75 12.89 -7.57
C MET A 392 -7.66 14.40 -7.34
N PRO A 393 -7.32 15.21 -8.37
CA PRO A 393 -7.30 16.66 -8.27
C PRO A 393 -8.72 17.25 -8.09
N LEU A 394 -8.77 18.51 -7.62
CA LEU A 394 -9.97 19.31 -7.33
C LEU A 394 -10.85 18.76 -6.19
N MET A 395 -11.40 17.56 -6.36
CA MET A 395 -12.19 16.86 -5.36
C MET A 395 -11.76 15.39 -5.35
N ASN A 396 -11.30 14.92 -4.21
CA ASN A 396 -10.85 13.54 -4.04
C ASN A 396 -12.04 12.57 -3.86
N GLY A 397 -11.78 11.27 -3.98
CA GLY A 397 -12.83 10.25 -3.90
C GLY A 397 -13.53 10.18 -2.54
N ILE A 398 -12.84 10.52 -1.46
CA ILE A 398 -13.40 10.52 -0.09
C ILE A 398 -14.38 11.69 0.08
N GLU A 399 -14.01 12.88 -0.38
CA GLU A 399 -14.86 14.07 -0.39
C GLU A 399 -16.11 13.85 -1.24
N MET A 400 -15.94 13.25 -2.43
CA MET A 400 -17.07 12.85 -3.28
C MET A 400 -17.98 11.85 -2.55
N CYS A 401 -17.42 10.84 -1.88
CA CYS A 401 -18.18 9.87 -1.10
C CYS A 401 -19.02 10.54 0.00
N LYS A 402 -18.47 11.52 0.72
CA LYS A 402 -19.20 12.32 1.71
C LYS A 402 -20.36 13.09 1.10
N GLN A 403 -20.15 13.73 -0.06
CA GLN A 403 -21.21 14.46 -0.75
C GLN A 403 -22.32 13.51 -1.22
N ILE A 404 -21.95 12.38 -1.81
CA ILE A 404 -22.88 11.32 -2.22
C ILE A 404 -23.72 10.85 -1.02
N ALA A 405 -23.08 10.53 0.10
CA ALA A 405 -23.73 10.05 1.32
C ALA A 405 -24.65 11.10 1.96
N SER A 406 -24.29 12.38 1.90
CA SER A 406 -25.06 13.49 2.50
C SER A 406 -26.30 13.90 1.69
N ASN A 407 -26.40 13.50 0.42
CA ASN A 407 -27.47 13.95 -0.47
C ASN A 407 -28.57 12.88 -0.59
N ASN A 408 -29.82 13.30 -0.37
CA ASN A 408 -31.01 12.44 -0.35
C ASN A 408 -31.25 11.59 -1.61
N VAL A 409 -30.73 12.00 -2.77
CA VAL A 409 -30.91 11.30 -4.05
C VAL A 409 -29.81 10.26 -4.27
N THR A 410 -28.58 10.58 -3.85
CA THR A 410 -27.37 9.80 -4.12
C THR A 410 -26.90 8.96 -2.95
N SER A 411 -27.42 9.19 -1.73
CA SER A 411 -26.98 8.52 -0.48
C SER A 411 -27.03 7.00 -0.51
N ASN A 412 -27.79 6.44 -1.45
CA ASN A 412 -28.06 5.01 -1.57
C ASN A 412 -27.23 4.35 -2.66
N ILE A 413 -26.30 5.09 -3.28
CA ILE A 413 -25.43 4.57 -4.33
C ILE A 413 -24.19 3.96 -3.65
N PRO A 414 -23.93 2.66 -3.83
CA PRO A 414 -22.73 2.05 -3.28
C PRO A 414 -21.47 2.57 -3.98
N LEU A 415 -20.38 2.69 -3.22
CA LEU A 415 -19.10 3.17 -3.71
C LEU A 415 -17.98 2.16 -3.41
N LEU A 416 -17.16 1.90 -4.44
CA LEU A 416 -16.01 1.01 -4.46
C LEU A 416 -14.76 1.83 -4.77
N PHE A 417 -13.79 1.85 -3.86
CA PHE A 417 -12.56 2.62 -4.06
C PHE A 417 -11.48 1.82 -4.79
N LEU A 418 -10.77 2.47 -5.71
CA LEU A 418 -9.48 2.04 -6.23
C LEU A 418 -8.40 2.77 -5.40
N SER A 419 -7.43 2.06 -4.84
CA SER A 419 -6.42 2.64 -3.93
C SER A 419 -5.05 2.00 -4.14
N ALA A 420 -3.96 2.73 -3.90
CA ALA A 420 -2.65 2.11 -3.74
C ALA A 420 -2.62 1.21 -2.49
N LYS A 421 -1.80 0.15 -2.52
CA LYS A 421 -1.76 -0.95 -1.53
C LYS A 421 -1.28 -0.54 -0.12
N SER A 422 -0.83 0.70 0.07
CA SER A 422 -0.08 1.17 1.23
C SER A 422 -0.88 1.91 2.30
N ASP A 423 -2.16 2.21 2.08
CA ASP A 423 -2.83 3.21 2.92
C ASP A 423 -3.96 2.65 3.81
N THR A 424 -3.57 2.08 4.95
CA THR A 424 -4.51 1.59 5.98
C THR A 424 -5.36 2.72 6.55
N SER A 425 -4.86 3.96 6.57
CA SER A 425 -5.56 5.13 7.12
C SER A 425 -6.71 5.59 6.22
N VAL A 426 -6.50 5.60 4.91
CA VAL A 426 -7.51 5.83 3.87
C VAL A 426 -8.60 4.75 3.94
N ARG A 427 -8.21 3.49 4.13
CA ARG A 427 -9.16 2.37 4.23
C ARG A 427 -10.08 2.49 5.43
N LEU A 428 -9.55 2.87 6.59
CA LEU A 428 -10.34 3.10 7.81
C LEU A 428 -11.27 4.32 7.67
N THR A 429 -10.79 5.39 7.06
CA THR A 429 -11.57 6.62 6.84
C THR A 429 -12.70 6.38 5.82
N GLY A 430 -12.41 5.71 4.72
CA GLY A 430 -13.43 5.37 3.71
C GLY A 430 -14.50 4.43 4.26
N LEU A 431 -14.13 3.41 5.04
CA LEU A 431 -15.10 2.52 5.71
C LEU A 431 -15.97 3.28 6.74
N ALA A 432 -15.39 4.23 7.47
CA ALA A 432 -16.13 5.05 8.44
C ALA A 432 -17.10 6.05 7.78
N GLU A 433 -16.83 6.46 6.55
CA GLU A 433 -17.59 7.47 5.79
C GLU A 433 -18.56 6.86 4.77
N GLY A 434 -18.73 5.54 4.77
CA GLY A 434 -19.76 4.83 3.98
C GLY A 434 -19.28 4.12 2.71
N ALA A 435 -17.98 4.06 2.45
CA ALA A 435 -17.44 3.23 1.38
C ALA A 435 -17.43 1.75 1.79
N ILE A 436 -17.81 0.89 0.84
CA ILE A 436 -18.19 -0.49 1.18
C ILE A 436 -17.02 -1.45 0.95
N ASP A 437 -16.14 -1.17 -0.01
CA ASP A 437 -15.00 -2.05 -0.30
C ASP A 437 -13.88 -1.32 -1.06
N PHE A 438 -12.70 -1.97 -1.17
CA PHE A 438 -11.51 -1.42 -1.83
C PHE A 438 -10.87 -2.42 -2.80
N ILE A 439 -10.29 -1.90 -3.88
CA ILE A 439 -9.48 -2.63 -4.87
C ILE A 439 -8.10 -1.98 -4.92
N SER A 440 -7.04 -2.79 -4.78
CA SER A 440 -5.67 -2.29 -4.82
C SER A 440 -5.18 -2.09 -6.25
N LYS A 441 -4.69 -0.89 -6.58
CA LYS A 441 -3.89 -0.61 -7.78
C LYS A 441 -2.45 -1.14 -7.60
N PRO A 442 -1.82 -1.76 -8.63
CA PRO A 442 -2.41 -2.17 -9.90
C PRO A 442 -3.32 -3.40 -9.71
N PHE A 443 -4.44 -3.43 -10.45
CA PHE A 443 -5.41 -4.54 -10.44
C PHE A 443 -5.52 -5.18 -11.83
N ASN A 444 -5.86 -6.46 -11.86
CA ASN A 444 -6.22 -7.14 -13.11
C ASN A 444 -7.67 -6.79 -13.49
N SER A 445 -7.93 -6.62 -14.79
CA SER A 445 -9.27 -6.49 -15.38
C SER A 445 -10.26 -7.55 -14.90
N ASP A 446 -9.85 -8.83 -14.88
CA ASP A 446 -10.67 -9.94 -14.40
C ASP A 446 -10.98 -9.82 -12.90
N GLU A 447 -10.01 -9.35 -12.11
CA GLU A 447 -10.18 -9.13 -10.68
C GLU A 447 -11.22 -8.03 -10.41
N LEU A 448 -11.12 -6.90 -11.13
CA LEU A 448 -12.07 -5.81 -11.04
C LEU A 448 -13.49 -6.27 -11.40
N LEU A 449 -13.65 -7.03 -12.49
CA LEU A 449 -14.94 -7.56 -12.91
C LEU A 449 -15.54 -8.53 -11.89
N ILE A 450 -14.75 -9.48 -11.38
CA ILE A 450 -15.19 -10.46 -10.38
C ILE A 450 -15.62 -9.76 -9.10
N LYS A 451 -14.81 -8.82 -8.60
CA LYS A 451 -15.11 -8.06 -7.39
C LYS A 451 -16.39 -7.23 -7.56
N THR A 452 -16.55 -6.56 -8.69
CA THR A 452 -17.75 -5.79 -9.03
C THR A 452 -19.01 -6.67 -9.00
N ILE A 453 -18.97 -7.86 -9.60
CA ILE A 453 -20.12 -8.78 -9.64
C ILE A 453 -20.43 -9.37 -8.26
N ASN A 454 -19.41 -9.81 -7.54
CA ASN A 454 -19.58 -10.35 -6.19
C ASN A 454 -20.13 -9.31 -5.23
N PHE A 455 -19.68 -8.06 -5.39
CA PHE A 455 -20.16 -6.91 -4.64
C PHE A 455 -21.65 -6.67 -4.87
N LEU A 456 -22.07 -6.51 -6.13
CA LEU A 456 -23.47 -6.27 -6.46
C LEU A 456 -24.39 -7.41 -5.99
N ARG A 457 -23.93 -8.67 -6.07
CA ARG A 457 -24.64 -9.83 -5.51
C ARG A 457 -24.82 -9.74 -4.00
N ARG A 458 -23.75 -9.39 -3.28
CA ARG A 458 -23.76 -9.28 -1.81
C ARG A 458 -24.77 -8.23 -1.38
N GLU A 459 -24.72 -7.06 -1.99
CA GLU A 459 -25.65 -5.97 -1.70
C GLU A 459 -27.10 -6.35 -2.00
N GLN A 460 -27.37 -6.94 -3.17
CA GLN A 460 -28.73 -7.33 -3.53
C GLN A 460 -29.31 -8.38 -2.56
N ARG A 461 -28.52 -9.40 -2.17
CA ARG A 461 -28.97 -10.42 -1.20
C ARG A 461 -29.20 -9.83 0.19
N HIS A 462 -28.29 -8.96 0.64
CA HIS A 462 -28.39 -8.31 1.94
C HIS A 462 -29.69 -7.49 2.05
N GLN A 463 -30.03 -6.72 1.02
CA GLN A 463 -31.26 -5.93 0.99
C GLN A 463 -32.53 -6.79 0.90
N ILE A 464 -32.52 -7.89 0.14
CA ILE A 464 -33.64 -8.85 0.10
C ILE A 464 -33.87 -9.47 1.49
N GLN A 465 -32.81 -9.84 2.19
CA GLN A 465 -32.90 -10.46 3.50
C GLN A 465 -33.43 -9.49 4.57
N ILE A 466 -32.96 -8.23 4.57
CA ILE A 466 -33.47 -7.17 5.46
C ILE A 466 -34.95 -6.89 5.17
N LEU A 467 -35.32 -6.82 3.90
CA LEU A 467 -36.71 -6.58 3.50
C LEU A 467 -37.64 -7.72 3.94
N ALA A 468 -37.23 -8.98 3.76
CA ALA A 468 -38.01 -10.13 4.18
C ALA A 468 -38.25 -10.15 5.70
N GLY A 469 -37.25 -9.75 6.50
CA GLY A 469 -37.40 -9.59 7.94
C GLY A 469 -38.37 -8.47 8.33
N SER A 470 -38.26 -7.31 7.67
CA SER A 470 -39.07 -6.11 7.97
C SER A 470 -40.54 -6.23 7.54
N LEU A 471 -40.83 -7.08 6.54
CA LEU A 471 -42.20 -7.41 6.13
C LEU A 471 -42.88 -8.40 7.09
N SER A 472 -42.10 -9.09 7.93
CA SER A 472 -42.56 -10.16 8.82
C SER A 472 -42.70 -9.73 10.29
N ASN A 473 -41.92 -8.74 10.75
CA ASN A 473 -41.97 -8.17 12.11
C ASN A 473 -41.76 -6.65 12.08
N GLU A 474 -42.52 -5.89 12.88
CA GLU A 474 -42.51 -4.41 12.96
C GLU A 474 -41.26 -3.80 13.66
N GLU A 475 -40.08 -4.41 13.55
CA GLU A 475 -38.85 -3.83 14.11
C GLU A 475 -38.00 -3.22 12.98
N ALA A 476 -37.89 -1.89 12.99
CA ALA A 476 -37.11 -1.12 12.04
C ALA A 476 -35.62 -1.41 12.25
N ASN A 477 -34.99 -2.04 11.25
CA ASN A 477 -33.59 -2.44 11.30
C ASN A 477 -32.72 -1.31 10.71
N ASN A 478 -31.81 -0.74 11.51
CA ASN A 478 -30.95 0.43 11.19
C ASN A 478 -29.96 0.22 10.01
N GLN A 479 -30.04 -0.87 9.25
CA GLN A 479 -29.14 -1.21 8.13
C GLN A 479 -29.86 -1.31 6.77
N MET A 480 -31.14 -0.97 6.70
CA MET A 480 -31.92 -1.02 5.45
C MET A 480 -31.52 0.12 4.51
N ASN A 481 -31.55 -0.13 3.19
CA ASN A 481 -31.33 0.94 2.22
C ASN A 481 -32.34 2.08 2.43
N PRO A 482 -31.91 3.35 2.56
CA PRO A 482 -32.82 4.48 2.86
C PRO A 482 -33.94 4.69 1.82
N LEU A 483 -33.72 4.29 0.56
CA LEU A 483 -34.79 4.30 -0.45
C LEU A 483 -35.88 3.27 -0.14
N ILE A 484 -35.48 2.07 0.29
CA ILE A 484 -36.41 1.00 0.68
C ILE A 484 -37.16 1.39 1.96
N GLU A 485 -36.49 2.01 2.92
CA GLU A 485 -37.12 2.51 4.15
C GLU A 485 -38.19 3.57 3.86
N ARG A 486 -37.85 4.61 3.11
CA ARG A 486 -38.81 5.65 2.70
C ARG A 486 -39.97 5.08 1.89
N LEU A 487 -39.68 4.12 1.00
CA LEU A 487 -40.70 3.42 0.23
C LEU A 487 -41.65 2.63 1.13
N LEU A 488 -41.12 1.88 2.11
CA LEU A 488 -41.93 1.13 3.06
C LEU A 488 -42.78 2.05 3.93
N ASP A 489 -42.28 3.21 4.34
CA ASP A 489 -43.06 4.20 5.09
C ASP A 489 -44.21 4.79 4.28
N LEU A 490 -43.97 5.10 3.00
CA LEU A 490 -45.01 5.54 2.08
C LEU A 490 -46.06 4.45 1.84
N ILE A 491 -45.63 3.20 1.70
CA ILE A 491 -46.52 2.04 1.59
C ILE A 491 -47.35 1.90 2.87
N LYS A 492 -46.73 1.91 4.06
CA LYS A 492 -47.41 1.82 5.36
C LYS A 492 -48.50 2.89 5.54
N LYS A 493 -48.24 4.12 5.11
CA LYS A 493 -49.23 5.22 5.21
C LYS A 493 -50.42 5.07 4.26
N ASN A 494 -50.19 4.50 3.07
CA ASN A 494 -51.15 4.59 1.97
C ASN A 494 -51.64 3.23 1.42
N TYR A 495 -51.24 2.09 2.00
CA TYR A 495 -51.55 0.76 1.43
C TYR A 495 -53.06 0.47 1.33
N THR A 496 -53.89 1.04 2.21
CA THR A 496 -55.35 0.88 2.19
C THR A 496 -56.03 1.65 1.06
N ASN A 497 -55.36 2.66 0.50
CA ASN A 497 -55.90 3.48 -0.57
C ASN A 497 -55.80 2.75 -1.92
N THR A 498 -56.94 2.46 -2.52
CA THR A 498 -57.07 1.77 -3.80
C THR A 498 -56.70 2.64 -5.01
N ASN A 499 -56.71 3.96 -4.85
CA ASN A 499 -56.33 4.94 -5.87
C ASN A 499 -54.87 5.38 -5.76
N TYR A 500 -54.15 4.97 -4.72
CA TYR A 500 -52.73 5.28 -4.57
C TYR A 500 -51.93 4.50 -5.61
N SER A 501 -51.55 5.21 -6.67
CA SER A 501 -50.94 4.61 -7.84
C SER A 501 -49.43 4.59 -7.70
N PHE A 502 -48.83 3.72 -8.51
CA PHE A 502 -47.39 3.69 -8.63
C PHE A 502 -46.77 5.05 -9.05
N ASN A 503 -47.49 5.87 -9.82
CA ASN A 503 -46.99 7.19 -10.23
C ASN A 503 -46.90 8.15 -9.03
N ASP A 504 -47.80 8.01 -8.07
CA ASP A 504 -47.83 8.85 -6.86
C ASP A 504 -46.64 8.51 -5.96
N ILE A 505 -46.33 7.23 -5.78
CA ILE A 505 -45.13 6.76 -5.05
C ILE A 505 -43.84 7.30 -5.67
N ALA A 506 -43.74 7.28 -7.01
CA ALA A 506 -42.57 7.77 -7.72
C ALA A 506 -42.39 9.30 -7.54
N ASN A 507 -43.49 10.05 -7.64
CA ASN A 507 -43.51 11.50 -7.42
C ASN A 507 -43.15 11.87 -5.97
N ASP A 508 -43.68 11.14 -4.99
CA ASP A 508 -43.40 11.37 -3.56
C ASP A 508 -41.94 11.07 -3.20
N LEU A 509 -41.29 10.17 -3.93
CA LEU A 509 -39.85 9.88 -3.80
C LEU A 509 -38.97 10.81 -4.65
N GLY A 510 -39.55 11.72 -5.44
CA GLY A 510 -38.82 12.64 -6.32
C GLY A 510 -38.12 11.96 -7.49
N MET A 511 -38.64 10.82 -7.97
CA MET A 511 -38.03 10.04 -9.06
C MET A 511 -39.02 9.73 -10.18
N SER A 512 -38.52 9.48 -11.39
CA SER A 512 -39.38 8.98 -12.47
C SER A 512 -39.81 7.53 -12.23
N LYS A 513 -40.95 7.15 -12.81
CA LYS A 513 -41.48 5.77 -12.82
C LYS A 513 -40.44 4.72 -13.21
N SER A 514 -39.76 4.97 -14.33
CA SER A 514 -38.77 4.06 -14.89
C SER A 514 -37.55 3.96 -13.99
N THR A 515 -37.09 5.08 -13.42
CA THR A 515 -35.96 5.11 -12.48
C THR A 515 -36.28 4.31 -11.21
N LEU A 516 -37.43 4.53 -10.58
CA LEU A 516 -37.81 3.80 -9.36
C LEU A 516 -37.95 2.29 -9.60
N THR A 517 -38.57 1.90 -10.71
CA THR A 517 -38.74 0.48 -11.07
C THR A 517 -37.40 -0.19 -11.35
N ARG A 518 -36.51 0.48 -12.09
CA ARG A 518 -35.15 0.01 -12.36
C ARG A 518 -34.36 -0.19 -11.07
N ARG A 519 -34.40 0.80 -10.16
CA ARG A 519 -33.67 0.72 -8.88
C ARG A 519 -34.19 -0.37 -7.96
N LEU A 520 -35.51 -0.54 -7.82
CA LEU A 520 -36.03 -1.64 -7.00
C LEU A 520 -35.68 -3.01 -7.57
N LYS A 521 -35.74 -3.17 -8.88
CA LYS A 521 -35.26 -4.39 -9.54
C LYS A 521 -33.77 -4.60 -9.31
N SER A 522 -32.99 -3.51 -9.26
CA SER A 522 -31.57 -3.56 -8.97
C SER A 522 -31.24 -3.99 -7.54
N ILE A 523 -31.94 -3.43 -6.57
CA ILE A 523 -31.64 -3.57 -5.14
C ILE A 523 -32.27 -4.84 -4.54
N ILE A 524 -33.52 -5.16 -4.90
CA ILE A 524 -34.28 -6.25 -4.29
C ILE A 524 -34.90 -7.25 -5.29
N ASP A 525 -34.60 -7.10 -6.59
CA ASP A 525 -35.16 -7.92 -7.68
C ASP A 525 -36.70 -7.95 -7.72
N LYS A 526 -37.33 -6.86 -7.27
CA LYS A 526 -38.79 -6.73 -7.26
C LYS A 526 -39.22 -5.42 -7.89
N SER A 527 -40.38 -5.43 -8.50
CA SER A 527 -41.05 -4.20 -8.91
C SER A 527 -41.76 -3.54 -7.72
N PRO A 528 -41.96 -2.21 -7.78
CA PRO A 528 -42.72 -1.47 -6.78
C PRO A 528 -44.15 -2.03 -6.56
N VAL A 529 -44.78 -2.52 -7.64
CA VAL A 529 -46.14 -3.09 -7.61
C VAL A 529 -46.16 -4.44 -6.90
N GLU A 530 -45.16 -5.28 -7.15
CA GLU A 530 -44.98 -6.55 -6.43
C GLU A 530 -44.77 -6.27 -4.94
N LEU A 531 -43.89 -5.33 -4.59
CA LEU A 531 -43.63 -4.98 -3.20
C LEU A 531 -44.89 -4.50 -2.46
N LEU A 532 -45.67 -3.60 -3.06
CA LEU A 532 -46.95 -3.14 -2.49
C LEU A 532 -47.94 -4.30 -2.34
N SER A 533 -48.03 -5.18 -3.34
CA SER A 533 -48.92 -6.34 -3.29
C SER A 533 -48.52 -7.30 -2.17
N GLU A 534 -47.23 -7.60 -2.01
CA GLU A 534 -46.71 -8.44 -0.92
C GLU A 534 -46.99 -7.83 0.46
N TYR A 535 -46.80 -6.52 0.62
CA TYR A 535 -47.14 -5.84 1.87
C TYR A 535 -48.63 -5.96 2.20
N ARG A 536 -49.51 -5.69 1.24
CA ARG A 536 -50.97 -5.83 1.40
C ARG A 536 -51.37 -7.27 1.74
N LEU A 537 -50.72 -8.27 1.13
CA LEU A 537 -50.96 -9.69 1.41
C LEU A 537 -50.55 -10.07 2.85
N ASN A 538 -49.40 -9.59 3.34
CA ASN A 538 -48.97 -9.80 4.73
C ASN A 538 -49.93 -9.14 5.74
N MET A 539 -50.41 -7.93 5.45
CA MET A 539 -51.45 -7.29 6.27
C MET A 539 -52.77 -8.06 6.24
N GLY A 540 -53.15 -8.57 5.06
CA GLY A 540 -54.33 -9.42 4.91
C GLY A 540 -54.24 -10.69 5.75
N LYS A 541 -53.06 -11.33 5.78
CA LYS A 541 -52.78 -12.49 6.64
C LYS A 541 -52.93 -12.15 8.13
N SER A 542 -52.38 -11.02 8.58
CA SER A 542 -52.54 -10.56 9.97
C SER A 542 -54.00 -10.31 10.35
N LEU A 543 -54.81 -9.79 9.43
CA LEU A 543 -56.25 -9.59 9.65
C LEU A 543 -57.05 -10.90 9.63
N LEU A 544 -56.69 -11.86 8.78
CA LEU A 544 -57.29 -13.20 8.76
C LEU A 544 -56.99 -13.96 10.07
N ALA A 545 -55.75 -13.85 10.58
CA ALA A 545 -55.33 -14.42 11.85
C ALA A 545 -56.03 -13.83 13.08
N LYS A 546 -56.71 -12.68 12.94
CA LYS A 546 -57.55 -12.09 14.00
C LYS A 546 -59.01 -12.57 13.95
N GLY A 547 -59.41 -13.33 12.92
CA GLY A 547 -60.71 -14.03 12.83
C GLY A 547 -61.97 -13.17 12.58
N ASN A 548 -61.89 -11.84 12.70
CA ASN A 548 -63.07 -10.97 12.80
C ASN A 548 -63.72 -10.54 11.47
N LEU A 549 -63.10 -10.81 10.32
CA LEU A 549 -63.55 -10.29 9.02
C LEU A 549 -63.74 -11.43 7.99
N SER A 550 -64.69 -11.28 7.08
CA SER A 550 -64.83 -12.15 5.89
C SER A 550 -63.67 -11.91 4.90
N ILE A 551 -63.39 -12.89 4.03
CA ILE A 551 -62.28 -12.78 3.05
C ILE A 551 -62.47 -11.57 2.13
N SER A 552 -63.71 -11.25 1.77
CA SER A 552 -64.03 -10.05 0.98
C SER A 552 -63.76 -8.75 1.75
N GLU A 553 -64.12 -8.67 3.03
CA GLU A 553 -63.83 -7.51 3.88
C GLU A 553 -62.32 -7.34 4.15
N VAL A 554 -61.59 -8.44 4.32
CA VAL A 554 -60.12 -8.40 4.42
C VAL A 554 -59.51 -7.87 3.13
N ALA A 555 -59.96 -8.34 1.96
CA ALA A 555 -59.43 -7.89 0.67
C ALA A 555 -59.61 -6.37 0.47
N TYR A 556 -60.80 -5.83 0.78
CA TYR A 556 -61.06 -4.40 0.67
C TYR A 556 -60.30 -3.58 1.71
N SER A 557 -60.21 -4.04 2.96
CA SER A 557 -59.53 -3.31 4.04
C SER A 557 -58.02 -3.18 3.86
N VAL A 558 -57.39 -4.07 3.08
CA VAL A 558 -55.97 -3.97 2.74
C VAL A 558 -55.72 -3.35 1.35
N GLY A 559 -56.76 -2.82 0.71
CA GLY A 559 -56.63 -2.01 -0.52
C GLY A 559 -56.66 -2.79 -1.84
N PHE A 560 -57.24 -4.00 -1.89
CA PHE A 560 -57.57 -4.67 -3.15
C PHE A 560 -58.97 -4.29 -3.64
N ASN A 561 -59.10 -4.04 -4.94
CA ASN A 561 -60.39 -3.74 -5.59
C ASN A 561 -61.22 -4.99 -5.92
N ASP A 562 -60.59 -6.16 -5.95
CA ASP A 562 -61.21 -7.45 -6.32
C ASP A 562 -60.82 -8.56 -5.32
N PRO A 563 -61.77 -9.08 -4.52
CA PRO A 563 -61.56 -10.19 -3.60
C PRO A 563 -61.10 -11.50 -4.26
N SER A 564 -61.49 -11.75 -5.50
CA SER A 564 -61.07 -12.93 -6.26
C SER A 564 -59.59 -12.82 -6.65
N TYR A 565 -59.17 -11.63 -7.05
CA TYR A 565 -57.76 -11.33 -7.35
C TYR A 565 -56.89 -11.43 -6.10
N PHE A 566 -57.35 -10.91 -4.95
CA PHE A 566 -56.68 -11.08 -3.65
C PHE A 566 -56.47 -12.57 -3.33
N SER A 567 -57.52 -13.39 -3.45
CA SER A 567 -57.47 -14.81 -3.09
C SER A 567 -56.50 -15.60 -3.97
N ARG A 568 -56.44 -15.30 -5.27
CA ARG A 568 -55.45 -15.90 -6.19
C ARG A 568 -54.03 -15.48 -5.81
N LYS A 569 -53.79 -14.18 -5.62
CA LYS A 569 -52.46 -13.65 -5.23
C LYS A 569 -51.99 -14.15 -3.86
N TYR A 570 -52.91 -14.31 -2.90
CA TYR A 570 -52.62 -14.87 -1.59
C TYR A 570 -52.15 -16.32 -1.70
N LYS A 571 -52.85 -17.13 -2.52
CA LYS A 571 -52.46 -18.52 -2.78
C LYS A 571 -51.11 -18.62 -3.48
N ASP A 572 -50.86 -17.75 -4.47
CA ASP A 572 -49.59 -17.73 -5.20
C ASP A 572 -48.42 -17.37 -4.28
N TYR A 573 -48.63 -16.44 -3.33
CA TYR A 573 -47.56 -15.94 -2.44
C TYR A 573 -47.30 -16.83 -1.21
N PHE A 574 -48.36 -17.30 -0.52
CA PHE A 574 -48.22 -18.10 0.71
C PHE A 574 -48.33 -19.62 0.48
N GLY A 575 -48.64 -20.06 -0.74
CA GLY A 575 -48.85 -21.48 -1.06
C GLY A 575 -50.12 -22.09 -0.46
N LYS A 576 -50.93 -21.31 0.26
CA LYS A 576 -52.16 -21.74 0.95
C LYS A 576 -53.33 -20.81 0.63
N ASN A 577 -54.56 -21.32 0.71
CA ASN A 577 -55.76 -20.52 0.47
C ASN A 577 -56.00 -19.61 1.68
N PRO A 578 -56.41 -18.33 1.53
CA PRO A 578 -56.75 -17.48 2.67
C PRO A 578 -57.82 -18.08 3.61
N PHE A 579 -58.62 -19.04 3.15
CA PHE A 579 -59.55 -19.80 3.99
C PHE A 579 -58.86 -20.68 5.05
N SER A 580 -57.68 -21.23 4.78
CA SER A 580 -56.98 -22.12 5.73
C SER A 580 -56.39 -21.37 6.92
N ASP A 581 -55.94 -20.13 6.72
CA ASP A 581 -55.39 -19.31 7.80
C ASP A 581 -56.50 -18.72 8.71
N LYS A 582 -57.77 -18.79 8.27
CA LYS A 582 -58.93 -18.45 9.10
C LYS A 582 -59.40 -19.63 9.97
N SER A 583 -59.09 -20.87 9.58
CA SER A 583 -59.48 -22.08 10.31
C SER A 583 -58.52 -22.48 11.44
N ASP A 584 -57.26 -22.02 11.43
CA ASP A 584 -56.26 -22.30 12.47
C ASP A 584 -56.54 -21.65 13.83
N ILE A 585 -57.67 -20.94 13.99
CA ILE A 585 -58.12 -20.29 15.25
C ILE A 585 -59.24 -21.10 15.94
N ASN A 586 -59.84 -22.08 15.24
CA ASN A 586 -60.95 -22.89 15.77
C ASN A 586 -60.54 -24.33 16.16
N GLU A 587 -59.24 -24.61 16.26
CA GLU A 587 -58.70 -25.83 16.91
C GLU A 587 -57.96 -25.51 18.21
#